data_AF-A0A1F8M5G3-F1
#
_entry.id   AF-A0A1F8M5G3-F1
#
_cell.length_a   1.000
_cell.length_b   1.000
_cell.length_c   1.000
_cell.angle_alpha   90.00
_cell.angle_beta   90.00
_cell.angle_gamma   90.00
#
_symmetry.space_group_name_H-M   'P 1'
#
loop_
_entity.id
_entity.type
_entity.pdbx_description
1 polymer ?
#
loop_
_entity_poly.entity_id
_entity_poly.type
_entity_poly.pdbx_seq_one_letter_code
_entity_poly.pdbx_strand_id
1 'polypeptide(L)' 'MQSGIVFGYAGLIEGIVTRIKQELGGKAKVVATGGYAELLARETPAIDEVNPDLTLIGLRLIYEMNKAKE' A
#
# COMPACT_ATOMS: atom_id res chain seq x y z
N MET A 1 3.73 -11.19 22.94
CA MET A 1 4.62 -10.62 21.91
C MET A 1 3.91 -10.32 20.59
N GLN A 2 3.12 -11.25 20.03
CA GLN A 2 2.52 -11.09 18.69
C GLN A 2 1.64 -9.83 18.51
N SER A 3 0.84 -9.47 19.50
CA SER A 3 0.02 -8.25 19.46
C SER A 3 0.85 -6.98 19.32
N GLY A 4 2.00 -6.89 20.00
CA GLY A 4 2.90 -5.74 19.89
C GLY A 4 3.50 -5.56 18.51
N ILE A 5 3.71 -6.66 17.77
CA ILE A 5 4.20 -6.60 16.39
C ILE A 5 3.10 -6.03 15.48
N VAL A 6 1.88 -6.57 15.57
CA VAL A 6 0.76 -6.15 14.72
C VAL A 6 0.41 -4.67 14.98
N PHE A 7 0.17 -4.29 16.23
CA PHE A 7 -0.16 -2.90 16.57
C PHE A 7 1.01 -1.95 16.39
N GLY A 8 2.25 -2.42 16.58
CA GLY A 8 3.44 -1.62 16.30
C GLY A 8 3.57 -1.29 14.80
N TYR A 9 3.30 -2.26 13.92
CA TYR A 9 3.27 -2.02 12.48
C TYR A 9 2.10 -1.13 12.06
N ALA A 10 0.91 -1.28 12.65
CA ALA A 10 -0.21 -0.39 12.40
C ALA A 10 0.15 1.08 12.71
N GLY A 11 0.72 1.33 13.91
CA GLY A 11 1.19 2.67 14.28
C GLY A 11 2.32 3.21 13.40
N LEU A 12 3.23 2.33 12.94
CA LEU A 12 4.27 2.69 11.97
C LEU A 12 3.65 3.16 10.65
N ILE A 13 2.71 2.39 10.10
CA ILE A 13 2.00 2.70 8.85
C ILE A 13 1.29 4.06 8.99
N GLU A 14 0.49 4.25 10.04
CA GLU A 14 -0.24 5.51 10.28
C GLU A 14 0.69 6.71 10.35
N GLY A 15 1.77 6.59 11.12
CA GLY A 15 2.73 7.66 11.32
C GLY A 15 3.45 8.05 10.02
N ILE A 16 3.83 7.08 9.19
CA ILE A 16 4.52 7.33 7.93
C ILE A 16 3.54 7.91 6.90
N VAL A 17 2.38 7.27 6.71
CA VAL A 17 1.35 7.70 5.76
C VAL A 17 0.90 9.13 6.06
N THR A 18 0.69 9.48 7.34
CA THR A 18 0.26 10.83 7.72
C THR A 18 1.28 11.88 7.33
N ARG A 19 2.57 11.63 7.59
CA ARG A 19 3.66 12.58 7.24
C ARG A 19 3.78 12.76 5.73
N ILE A 20 3.74 11.66 4.97
CA ILE A 20 3.77 11.71 3.49
C ILE A 20 2.55 12.46 2.95
N LYS A 21 1.34 12.20 3.48
CA LYS A 21 0.13 12.93 3.07
C LYS A 21 0.28 14.43 3.32
N GLN A 22 0.84 14.84 4.47
CA GLN A 22 1.07 16.26 4.78
C GLN A 22 2.01 16.93 3.76
N GLU A 23 3.12 16.27 3.41
CA GLU A 23 4.06 16.77 2.40
C GLU A 23 3.42 16.91 1.01
N LEU A 24 2.49 16.01 0.65
CA LEU A 24 1.77 16.03 -0.63
C LEU A 24 0.60 17.01 -0.70
N GLY A 25 0.32 17.80 0.35
CA GLY A 25 -0.83 18.72 0.38
C GLY A 25 -2.11 18.12 0.98
N GLY A 26 -1.99 17.05 1.75
CA GLY A 26 -3.01 16.51 2.66
C GLY A 26 -3.91 15.40 2.10
N LYS A 27 -3.94 15.19 0.78
CA LYS A 27 -4.79 14.18 0.14
C LYS A 27 -3.98 13.25 -0.75
N ALA A 28 -3.91 11.99 -0.37
CA ALA A 28 -3.40 10.89 -1.21
C ALA A 28 -4.19 9.62 -0.92
N LYS A 29 -4.47 8.83 -1.95
CA LYS A 29 -5.03 7.49 -1.82
C LYS A 29 -3.90 6.53 -1.42
N VAL A 30 -4.15 5.68 -0.43
CA VAL A 30 -3.19 4.72 0.11
C VAL A 30 -3.62 3.34 -0.30
N VAL A 31 -2.83 2.71 -1.18
CA VAL A 31 -3.07 1.35 -1.66
C VAL A 31 -1.99 0.44 -1.09
N ALA A 32 -2.39 -0.68 -0.48
CA ALA A 32 -1.48 -1.69 0.05
C ALA A 32 -1.49 -2.96 -0.83
N THR A 33 -0.36 -3.67 -0.86
CA THR A 33 -0.20 -4.96 -1.54
C THR A 33 0.79 -5.84 -0.78
N GLY A 34 0.93 -7.10 -1.18
CA GLY A 34 1.80 -8.09 -0.53
C GLY A 34 1.09 -8.94 0.54
N GLY A 35 1.75 -10.01 0.98
CA GLY A 35 1.12 -11.11 1.74
C GLY A 35 0.50 -10.74 3.09
N TYR A 36 0.93 -9.64 3.71
CA TYR A 36 0.40 -9.17 5.00
C TYR A 36 -0.54 -7.96 4.89
N ALA A 37 -0.81 -7.47 3.67
CA ALA A 37 -1.58 -6.25 3.46
C ALA A 37 -3.01 -6.35 4.01
N GLU A 38 -3.71 -7.46 3.74
CA GLU A 38 -5.06 -7.67 4.27
C GLU A 38 -5.10 -7.74 5.80
N LEU A 39 -4.10 -8.37 6.42
CA LEU A 39 -4.02 -8.47 7.86
C LEU A 39 -3.83 -7.08 8.47
N LEU A 40 -2.88 -6.31 7.97
CA LEU A 40 -2.57 -4.99 8.50
C LEU A 40 -3.68 -3.97 8.21
N ALA A 41 -4.34 -4.04 7.06
CA ALA A 41 -5.45 -3.16 6.71
C ALA A 41 -6.66 -3.28 7.65
N ARG A 42 -6.83 -4.42 8.34
CA ARG A 42 -7.86 -4.57 9.38
C ARG A 42 -7.53 -3.83 10.67
N GLU A 43 -6.25 -3.54 10.89
CA GLU A 43 -5.72 -3.00 12.15
C GLU A 43 -5.38 -1.50 12.04
N THR A 44 -5.58 -0.87 10.88
CA THR A 44 -5.38 0.57 10.70
C THR A 44 -6.31 1.17 9.64
N PRO A 45 -6.87 2.38 9.88
CA PRO A 45 -7.63 3.12 8.87
C PRO A 45 -6.74 3.84 7.85
N ALA A 46 -5.41 3.77 7.95
CA ALA A 46 -4.51 4.48 7.05
C ALA A 46 -4.51 3.94 5.61
N ILE A 47 -4.97 2.69 5.41
CA ILE A 47 -5.03 2.02 4.12
C ILE A 47 -6.44 2.14 3.55
N ASP A 48 -6.56 2.72 2.35
CA ASP A 48 -7.85 2.93 1.68
C ASP A 48 -8.27 1.70 0.85
N GLU A 49 -7.30 0.96 0.29
CA GLU A 49 -7.55 -0.20 -0.57
C GLU A 49 -6.41 -1.23 -0.45
N VAL A 50 -6.75 -2.51 -0.49
CA VAL A 50 -5.78 -3.60 -0.66
C VAL A 50 -5.93 -4.18 -2.05
N ASN A 51 -4.83 -4.23 -2.82
CA ASN A 51 -4.80 -4.81 -4.16
C ASN A 51 -3.67 -5.85 -4.24
N PRO A 52 -3.96 -7.16 -4.16
CA PRO A 52 -2.94 -8.21 -4.18
C PRO A 52 -2.23 -8.34 -5.53
N ASP A 53 -2.90 -7.97 -6.63
CA ASP A 53 -2.37 -8.10 -7.99
C ASP A 53 -1.63 -6.85 -8.47
N LEU A 54 -1.43 -5.85 -7.60
CA LEU A 54 -0.86 -4.54 -7.97
C LEU A 54 0.44 -4.66 -8.79
N THR A 55 1.35 -5.53 -8.36
CA THR A 55 2.61 -5.79 -9.07
C THR A 55 2.37 -6.47 -10.44
N LEU A 56 1.48 -7.45 -10.50
CA LEU A 56 1.18 -8.18 -11.74
C LEU A 56 0.48 -7.28 -12.77
N ILE A 57 -0.41 -6.41 -12.32
CA ILE A 57 -1.02 -5.37 -13.15
C ILE A 57 0.08 -4.47 -13.73
N GLY A 58 1.02 -4.01 -12.89
CA GLY A 58 2.16 -3.21 -13.34
C GLY A 58 3.02 -3.91 -14.40
N LEU A 59 3.38 -5.18 -14.17
CA LEU A 59 4.15 -5.97 -15.13
C LEU A 59 3.42 -6.15 -16.47
N ARG A 60 2.11 -6.41 -16.44
CA ARG A 60 1.28 -6.49 -17.65
C ARG A 60 1.30 -5.16 -18.42
N LEU A 61 1.11 -4.04 -17.73
CA LEU A 61 1.12 -2.71 -18.36
C LEU A 61 2.48 -2.42 -19.02
N ILE A 62 3.58 -2.72 -18.31
CA ILE A 62 4.94 -2.53 -18.86
C ILE A 62 5.14 -3.39 -20.12
N TYR A 63 4.68 -4.64 -20.12
CA TYR A 63 4.76 -5.51 -21.30
C TYR A 63 4.01 -4.90 -22.49
N GLU A 64 2.75 -4.49 -22.32
CA GLU A 64 1.94 -3.90 -23.39
C GLU A 64 2.55 -2.60 -23.94
N MET A 65 3.11 -1.75 -23.07
CA MET A 65 3.79 -0.51 -23.47
C MET A 65 5.02 -0.74 -24.35
N ASN A 66 5.71 -1.87 -24.17
CA ASN A 66 6.90 -2.20 -24.95
C ASN A 66 6.57 -3.03 -26.20
N LYS A 67 5.48 -3.79 -26.18
CA LYS A 67 4.99 -4.55 -27.35
C LYS A 67 4.51 -3.66 -28.49
N ALA A 68 3.90 -2.50 -28.17
CA ALA A 68 3.44 -1.54 -29.18
C ALA A 68 4.58 -0.76 -29.89
N LYS A 69 5.85 -1.06 -29.58
CA LYS A 69 7.04 -0.47 -30.21
C LYS A 69 7.69 -1.37 -31.28
N GLU A 70 7.16 -2.57 -31.50
CA GLU A 70 7.46 -3.44 -32.66
C GLU A 70 6.36 -3.31 -33.71
#